data_AF-A0A857C8Y5-F1
#
_entry.id   AF-A0A857C8Y5-F1
#
_cell.length_a   1.000
_cell.length_b   1.000
_cell.length_c   1.000
_cell.angle_alpha   90.00
_cell.angle_beta   90.00
_cell.angle_gamma   90.00
#
_symmetry.space_group_name_H-M   'P 1'
#
loop_
_entity.id
_entity.type
_entity.pdbx_description
1 polymer ?
#
loop_
_entity_poly.entity_id
_entity_poly.type
_entity_poly.pdbx_seq_one_letter_code
_entity_poly.pdbx_strand_id
1 'polypeptide(L)'
;MKQVDGINPGYIAYIDEAGDPGLRRVRPIDPIGGTEWMILSAVLIQAENEANILSWHNELVEDLNIRQRKDIHFRDLSYPKKDKVCLALSGYPVRIFVVASNKKNMRQYRNHRAEKIPSNQWFYNWLVRILVERITHYVERHSVKNFGKPRHVTFEFSERGGHSYDQTAAYHALLAQQAKGSGPLLDKWVPKWNVMDWRLVKAYPHKTRVGLQFADIVASAFFAAVDNLDSGPCEARFAKALRPRVASLDNRHADYGLVLQPTPPTRGRLTNDQQEIFRYYGYQF
;
A
#
# COMPACT_ATOMS: atom_id res chain seq x y z
N MET A 1 17.62 4.45 -14.56
CA MET A 1 17.05 5.48 -13.67
C MET A 1 17.83 6.78 -13.87
N LYS A 2 17.21 7.90 -14.28
CA LYS A 2 17.90 9.21 -14.24
C LYS A 2 18.20 9.49 -12.76
N GLN A 3 19.48 9.62 -12.42
CA GLN A 3 19.88 10.07 -11.08
C GLN A 3 19.16 11.40 -10.82
N VAL A 4 18.42 11.45 -9.73
CA VAL A 4 18.10 12.74 -9.11
C VAL A 4 19.43 13.23 -8.55
N ASP A 5 19.91 14.39 -8.98
CA ASP A 5 21.27 14.89 -8.71
C ASP A 5 21.78 14.51 -7.31
N GLY A 6 22.78 13.62 -7.28
CA GLY A 6 23.50 13.21 -6.07
C GLY A 6 22.86 12.13 -5.19
N ILE A 7 21.65 11.61 -5.46
CA ILE A 7 21.03 10.55 -4.65
C ILE A 7 20.89 9.24 -5.42
N ASN A 8 21.56 8.19 -4.92
CA ASN A 8 21.37 6.82 -5.36
C ASN A 8 20.55 6.02 -4.33
N PRO A 9 19.23 5.80 -4.57
CA PRO A 9 18.39 5.06 -3.63
C PRO A 9 18.75 3.57 -3.61
N GLY A 10 18.66 2.96 -2.42
CA GLY A 10 18.87 1.52 -2.25
C GLY A 10 17.60 0.70 -2.47
N TYR A 11 16.44 1.37 -2.53
CA TYR A 11 15.12 0.73 -2.56
C TYR A 11 14.13 1.49 -3.44
N ILE A 12 13.10 0.77 -3.91
CA ILE A 12 11.96 1.34 -4.64
C ILE A 12 10.68 0.71 -4.07
N ALA A 13 9.71 1.55 -3.71
CA ALA A 13 8.40 1.16 -3.23
C ALA A 13 7.33 1.58 -4.26
N TYR A 14 6.70 0.60 -4.90
CA TYR A 14 5.58 0.81 -5.81
C TYR A 14 4.28 0.81 -5.00
N ILE A 15 3.45 1.83 -5.15
CA ILE A 15 2.24 2.04 -4.34
C ILE A 15 1.01 2.13 -5.25
N ASP A 16 0.00 1.33 -4.92
CA ASP A 16 -1.34 1.39 -5.52
C ASP A 16 -2.39 1.08 -4.44
N GLU A 17 -3.65 1.36 -4.77
CA GLU A 17 -4.79 1.23 -3.88
C GLU A 17 -5.92 0.38 -4.46
N ALA A 18 -6.85 -0.04 -3.62
CA ALA A 18 -8.12 -0.62 -4.03
C ALA A 18 -9.26 -0.09 -3.15
N GLY A 19 -10.40 0.18 -3.76
CA GLY A 19 -11.50 0.92 -3.14
C GLY A 19 -11.58 2.38 -3.56
N ASP A 20 -12.58 3.07 -3.04
CA ASP A 20 -12.88 4.49 -3.29
C ASP A 20 -12.59 5.29 -2.00
N PRO A 21 -11.81 6.39 -2.04
CA PRO A 21 -11.46 7.16 -0.85
C PRO A 21 -12.61 8.03 -0.29
N GLY A 22 -13.74 8.10 -0.98
CA GLY A 22 -14.89 8.93 -0.63
C GLY A 22 -15.47 8.62 0.76
N LEU A 23 -15.66 9.68 1.55
CA LEU A 23 -16.18 9.61 2.93
C LEU A 23 -17.59 10.20 3.09
N ARG A 24 -18.09 10.96 2.11
CA ARG A 24 -19.40 11.64 2.21
C ARG A 24 -20.56 10.62 2.32
N ARG A 25 -20.47 9.56 1.53
CA ARG A 25 -21.34 8.38 1.58
C ARG A 25 -20.46 7.14 1.50
N VAL A 26 -20.72 6.14 2.35
CA VAL A 26 -19.89 4.94 2.49
C VAL A 26 -20.79 3.72 2.49
N ARG A 27 -20.60 2.81 1.55
CA ARG A 27 -21.30 1.52 1.53
C ARG A 27 -20.77 0.61 2.65
N PRO A 28 -21.60 -0.28 3.23
CA PRO A 28 -23.03 -0.42 3.00
C PRO A 28 -23.89 0.50 3.89
N ILE A 29 -23.29 1.41 4.67
CA ILE A 29 -24.06 2.33 5.54
C ILE A 29 -25.01 3.19 4.69
N ASP A 30 -24.53 3.66 3.55
CA ASP A 30 -25.34 4.27 2.49
C ASP A 30 -25.54 3.28 1.33
N PRO A 31 -26.66 3.35 0.60
CA PRO A 31 -26.91 2.48 -0.56
C PRO A 31 -25.97 2.76 -1.75
N ILE A 32 -25.46 4.00 -1.85
CA ILE A 32 -24.55 4.45 -2.91
C ILE A 32 -23.48 5.34 -2.29
N GLY A 33 -22.23 5.16 -2.67
CA GLY A 33 -21.12 5.96 -2.18
C GLY A 33 -19.78 5.30 -2.46
N GLY A 34 -18.75 5.72 -1.72
CA GLY A 34 -17.47 5.03 -1.74
C GLY A 34 -17.61 3.62 -1.14
N THR A 35 -16.67 2.74 -1.49
CA THR A 35 -16.58 1.36 -1.00
C THR A 35 -16.52 1.30 0.53
N GLU A 36 -16.77 0.14 1.14
CA GLU A 36 -16.63 -0.02 2.59
C GLU A 36 -15.16 0.09 3.02
N TRP A 37 -14.27 -0.47 2.21
CA TRP A 37 -12.85 -0.58 2.46
C TRP A 37 -12.04 0.34 1.55
N MET A 38 -10.95 0.85 2.09
CA MET A 38 -9.85 1.44 1.33
C MET A 38 -8.58 0.65 1.67
N ILE A 39 -7.97 0.02 0.67
CA ILE A 39 -6.71 -0.69 0.78
C ILE A 39 -5.65 0.17 0.12
N LEU A 40 -4.56 0.46 0.83
CA LEU A 40 -3.34 1.01 0.25
C LEU A 40 -2.24 -0.03 0.40
N SER A 41 -1.51 -0.32 -0.66
CA SER A 41 -0.46 -1.33 -0.66
C SER A 41 0.86 -0.79 -1.16
N ALA A 42 1.95 -1.45 -0.78
CA ALA A 42 3.25 -1.25 -1.39
C ALA A 42 3.95 -2.58 -1.68
N VAL A 43 4.61 -2.62 -2.83
CA VAL A 43 5.63 -3.62 -3.17
C VAL A 43 6.98 -2.94 -3.14
N LEU A 44 7.78 -3.29 -2.11
CA LEU A 44 9.12 -2.78 -1.90
C LEU A 44 10.14 -3.76 -2.48
N ILE A 45 11.11 -3.23 -3.22
CA ILE A 45 12.25 -3.97 -3.75
C ILE A 45 13.56 -3.27 -3.39
N GLN A 46 14.66 -4.03 -3.43
CA GLN A 46 15.99 -3.43 -3.51
C GLN A 46 16.20 -2.86 -4.91
N ALA A 47 16.87 -1.70 -5.03
CA ALA A 47 17.09 -1.03 -6.31
C ALA A 47 17.90 -1.90 -7.30
N GLU A 48 18.77 -2.79 -6.81
CA GLU A 48 19.48 -3.77 -7.63
C GLU A 48 18.55 -4.73 -8.40
N ASN A 49 17.33 -4.94 -7.91
CA ASN A 49 16.33 -5.79 -8.54
C ASN A 49 15.43 -5.03 -9.54
N GLU A 50 15.59 -3.71 -9.72
CA GLU A 50 14.73 -2.92 -10.61
C GLU A 50 14.77 -3.47 -12.05
N ALA A 51 15.96 -3.88 -12.52
CA ALA A 51 16.15 -4.45 -13.85
C ALA A 51 15.40 -5.79 -14.04
N ASN A 52 15.20 -6.54 -12.96
CA ASN A 52 14.55 -7.87 -13.00
C ASN A 52 13.02 -7.78 -12.99
N ILE A 53 12.44 -6.63 -12.64
CA ILE A 53 10.96 -6.47 -12.61
C ILE A 53 10.35 -6.78 -13.97
N LEU A 54 10.98 -6.29 -15.05
CA LEU A 54 10.45 -6.48 -16.39
C LEU A 54 10.50 -7.94 -16.82
N SER A 55 11.55 -8.69 -16.46
CA SER A 55 11.63 -10.12 -16.76
C SER A 55 10.57 -10.91 -15.99
N TRP A 56 10.43 -10.66 -14.67
CA TRP A 56 9.39 -11.30 -13.85
C TRP A 56 7.98 -11.04 -14.38
N HIS A 57 7.71 -9.84 -14.86
CA HIS A 57 6.43 -9.50 -15.46
C HIS A 57 6.18 -10.20 -16.79
N ASN A 58 7.19 -10.25 -17.67
CA ASN A 58 7.06 -10.96 -18.94
C ASN A 58 6.81 -12.46 -18.73
N GLU A 59 7.52 -13.07 -17.78
CA GLU A 59 7.29 -14.47 -17.35
C GLU A 59 5.84 -14.65 -16.88
N LEU A 60 5.33 -13.75 -16.03
CA LEU A 60 3.93 -13.78 -15.59
C LEU A 60 2.93 -13.65 -16.74
N VAL A 61 3.16 -12.72 -17.67
CA VAL A 61 2.28 -12.51 -18.84
C VAL A 61 2.20 -13.77 -19.70
N GLU A 62 3.34 -14.44 -19.90
CA GLU A 62 3.45 -15.71 -20.61
C GLU A 62 2.72 -16.84 -19.87
N ASP A 63 3.00 -17.03 -18.58
CA ASP A 63 2.39 -18.07 -17.72
C ASP A 63 0.87 -17.92 -17.59
N LEU A 64 0.37 -16.68 -17.65
CA LEU A 64 -1.05 -16.36 -17.62
C LEU A 64 -1.71 -16.42 -19.01
N ASN A 65 -0.92 -16.68 -20.08
CA ASN A 65 -1.34 -16.70 -21.48
C ASN A 65 -2.12 -15.41 -21.85
N ILE A 66 -1.58 -14.26 -21.46
CA ILE A 66 -2.14 -12.94 -21.75
C ILE A 66 -1.60 -12.48 -23.12
N ARG A 67 -2.45 -12.56 -24.16
CA ARG A 67 -2.00 -12.38 -25.57
C ARG A 67 -2.15 -10.96 -26.12
N GLN A 68 -3.11 -10.18 -25.61
CA GLN A 68 -3.48 -8.90 -26.21
C GLN A 68 -2.85 -7.72 -25.46
N ARG A 69 -3.43 -7.44 -24.30
CA ARG A 69 -3.05 -6.35 -23.39
C ARG A 69 -2.03 -6.92 -22.43
N LYS A 70 -0.73 -6.71 -22.70
CA LYS A 70 0.37 -7.23 -21.86
C LYS A 70 0.40 -6.61 -20.45
N ASP A 71 -0.54 -5.72 -20.11
CA ASP A 71 -0.82 -5.26 -18.76
C ASP A 71 -1.57 -6.31 -17.93
N ILE A 72 -1.11 -6.52 -16.69
CA ILE A 72 -1.76 -7.34 -15.69
C ILE A 72 -2.60 -6.40 -14.81
N HIS A 73 -3.92 -6.51 -14.96
CA HIS A 73 -4.88 -5.88 -14.06
C HIS A 73 -5.60 -6.97 -13.27
N PHE A 74 -5.43 -6.99 -11.95
CA PHE A 74 -5.89 -8.12 -11.12
C PHE A 74 -7.40 -8.35 -11.22
N ARG A 75 -8.18 -7.27 -11.36
CA ARG A 75 -9.64 -7.33 -11.52
C ARG A 75 -10.07 -8.13 -12.75
N ASP A 76 -9.30 -8.08 -13.83
CA ASP A 76 -9.62 -8.68 -15.12
C ASP A 76 -9.19 -10.16 -15.19
N LEU A 77 -8.47 -10.65 -14.18
CA LEU A 77 -8.02 -12.04 -14.11
C LEU A 77 -9.14 -12.98 -13.64
N SER A 78 -9.20 -14.18 -14.22
CA SER A 78 -10.01 -15.27 -13.69
C SER A 78 -9.45 -15.77 -12.34
N TYR A 79 -10.27 -16.46 -11.55
CA TYR A 79 -9.87 -17.02 -10.25
C TYR A 79 -8.56 -17.82 -10.29
N PRO A 80 -8.37 -18.79 -11.21
CA PRO A 80 -7.10 -19.52 -11.31
C PRO A 80 -5.90 -18.62 -11.67
N LYS A 81 -6.12 -17.57 -12.47
CA LYS A 81 -5.07 -16.60 -12.84
C LYS A 81 -4.70 -15.70 -11.66
N LYS A 82 -5.68 -15.32 -10.83
CA LYS A 82 -5.44 -14.60 -9.57
C LYS A 82 -4.61 -15.44 -8.59
N ASP A 83 -4.91 -16.73 -8.45
CA ASP A 83 -4.10 -17.64 -7.64
C ASP A 83 -2.65 -17.73 -8.14
N LYS A 84 -2.47 -17.94 -9.46
CA LYS A 84 -1.14 -18.00 -10.09
C LYS A 84 -0.33 -16.71 -9.88
N VAL A 85 -0.93 -15.54 -10.10
CA VAL A 85 -0.19 -14.27 -10.00
C VAL A 85 0.21 -13.96 -8.56
N CYS A 86 -0.64 -14.26 -7.57
CA CYS A 86 -0.29 -14.11 -6.16
C CYS A 86 0.81 -15.08 -5.73
N LEU A 87 0.76 -16.34 -6.21
CA LEU A 87 1.78 -17.33 -5.91
C LEU A 87 3.14 -16.95 -6.51
N ALA A 88 3.18 -16.53 -7.78
CA ALA A 88 4.38 -16.07 -8.43
C ALA A 88 4.98 -14.83 -7.74
N LEU A 89 4.16 -13.83 -7.42
CA LEU A 89 4.61 -12.64 -6.68
C LEU A 89 5.16 -13.00 -5.29
N SER A 90 4.62 -14.03 -4.64
CA SER A 90 5.16 -14.56 -3.38
C SER A 90 6.56 -15.20 -3.53
N GLY A 91 6.96 -15.58 -4.75
CA GLY A 91 8.27 -16.13 -5.08
C GLY A 91 9.36 -15.07 -5.26
N TYR A 92 9.02 -13.86 -5.71
CA TYR A 92 9.99 -12.80 -6.01
C TYR A 92 10.62 -12.17 -4.76
N PRO A 93 11.84 -11.59 -4.85
CA PRO A 93 12.54 -10.95 -3.73
C PRO A 93 11.97 -9.55 -3.42
N VAL A 94 10.66 -9.51 -3.14
CA VAL A 94 9.91 -8.31 -2.79
C VAL A 94 9.51 -8.33 -1.31
N ARG A 95 9.05 -7.18 -0.80
CA ARG A 95 8.46 -7.05 0.52
C ARG A 95 7.15 -6.28 0.41
N ILE A 96 6.09 -6.81 1.01
CA ILE A 96 4.73 -6.30 0.88
C ILE A 96 4.31 -5.59 2.16
N PHE A 97 3.71 -4.42 2.00
CA PHE A 97 3.07 -3.65 3.06
C PHE A 97 1.64 -3.30 2.65
N VAL A 98 0.71 -3.35 3.59
CA VAL A 98 -0.70 -3.08 3.34
C VAL A 98 -1.29 -2.30 4.50
N VAL A 99 -2.05 -1.26 4.20
CA VAL A 99 -2.94 -0.57 5.12
C VAL A 99 -4.37 -0.82 4.66
N ALA A 100 -5.13 -1.55 5.48
CA ALA A 100 -6.55 -1.80 5.28
C ALA A 100 -7.37 -0.89 6.19
N SER A 101 -8.13 0.03 5.62
CA SER A 101 -9.01 0.93 6.36
C SER A 101 -10.47 0.59 6.10
N ASN A 102 -11.16 0.09 7.12
CA ASN A 102 -12.60 0.04 7.13
C ASN A 102 -13.12 1.46 7.35
N LYS A 103 -14.01 1.94 6.47
CA LYS A 103 -14.50 3.32 6.50
C LYS A 103 -15.82 3.50 7.26
N LYS A 104 -16.35 2.46 7.93
CA LYS A 104 -17.62 2.56 8.68
C LYS A 104 -17.57 3.68 9.73
N ASN A 105 -16.44 3.87 10.40
CA ASN A 105 -16.24 4.95 11.38
C ASN A 105 -15.76 6.27 10.75
N MET A 106 -15.54 6.30 9.42
CA MET A 106 -15.05 7.46 8.68
C MET A 106 -16.16 8.15 7.87
N ARG A 107 -17.35 7.55 7.75
CA ARG A 107 -18.50 8.15 7.08
C ARG A 107 -18.80 9.53 7.67
N GLN A 108 -18.83 10.55 6.81
CA GLN A 108 -19.04 11.96 7.16
C GLN A 108 -18.04 12.53 8.18
N TYR A 109 -16.96 11.81 8.47
CA TYR A 109 -15.98 12.26 9.43
C TYR A 109 -15.29 13.53 8.95
N ARG A 110 -15.16 14.48 9.86
CA ARG A 110 -14.48 15.76 9.65
C ARG A 110 -13.27 15.84 10.55
N ASN A 111 -12.13 16.21 9.97
CA ASN A 111 -10.93 16.48 10.74
C ASN A 111 -10.68 17.97 10.74
N HIS A 112 -11.24 18.69 11.72
CA HIS A 112 -11.11 20.16 11.80
C HIS A 112 -9.66 20.67 11.84
N ARG A 113 -8.69 19.84 12.23
CA ARG A 113 -7.26 20.20 12.18
C ARG A 113 -6.71 20.05 10.77
N ALA A 114 -7.00 18.93 10.10
CA ALA A 114 -6.55 18.70 8.73
C ALA A 114 -7.29 19.58 7.71
N GLU A 115 -8.55 19.93 7.95
CA GLU A 115 -9.36 20.84 7.13
C GLU A 115 -8.77 22.26 7.04
N LYS A 116 -7.91 22.66 8.00
CA LYS A 116 -7.17 23.94 7.93
C LYS A 116 -6.11 23.95 6.84
N ILE A 117 -5.66 22.77 6.42
CA ILE A 117 -4.76 22.61 5.29
C ILE A 117 -5.67 22.31 4.09
N PRO A 118 -5.64 23.11 3.02
CA PRO A 118 -6.47 22.88 1.84
C PRO A 118 -5.96 21.63 1.10
N SER A 119 -6.33 20.46 1.59
CA SER A 119 -6.09 19.17 0.96
C SER A 119 -7.42 18.44 0.83
N ASN A 120 -7.86 18.26 -0.43
CA ASN A 120 -9.04 17.47 -0.75
C ASN A 120 -8.85 15.96 -0.46
N GLN A 121 -7.69 15.55 0.07
CA GLN A 121 -7.23 14.17 0.15
C GLN A 121 -6.64 13.79 1.51
N TRP A 122 -6.97 14.52 2.57
CA TRP A 122 -6.40 14.29 3.91
C TRP A 122 -6.51 12.83 4.39
N PHE A 123 -7.61 12.13 4.05
CA PHE A 123 -7.81 10.73 4.42
C PHE A 123 -6.83 9.80 3.68
N TYR A 124 -6.64 10.00 2.37
CA TYR A 124 -5.65 9.26 1.60
C TYR A 124 -4.24 9.52 2.15
N ASN A 125 -3.89 10.79 2.38
CA ASN A 125 -2.61 11.19 2.95
C ASN A 125 -2.36 10.59 4.35
N TRP A 126 -3.41 10.42 5.14
CA TRP A 126 -3.34 9.71 6.41
C TRP A 126 -2.97 8.22 6.23
N LEU A 127 -3.59 7.53 5.28
CA LEU A 127 -3.25 6.13 4.96
C LEU A 127 -1.83 6.00 4.40
N VAL A 128 -1.43 6.91 3.51
CA VAL A 128 -0.05 6.98 2.97
C VAL A 128 0.97 7.15 4.10
N ARG A 129 0.68 8.03 5.06
CA ARG A 129 1.55 8.20 6.23
C ARG A 129 1.73 6.89 6.99
N ILE A 130 0.64 6.18 7.33
CA ILE A 130 0.70 4.89 8.04
C ILE A 130 1.55 3.88 7.26
N LEU A 131 1.37 3.82 5.94
CA LEU A 131 2.13 2.91 5.07
C LEU A 131 3.63 3.25 5.08
N VAL A 132 3.96 4.53 4.89
CA VAL A 132 5.34 5.02 4.81
C VAL A 132 6.08 4.88 6.14
N GLU A 133 5.40 5.03 7.28
CA GLU A 133 5.96 4.73 8.59
C GLU A 133 6.50 3.29 8.68
N ARG A 134 5.76 2.30 8.14
CA ARG A 134 6.18 0.88 8.15
C ARG A 134 7.31 0.61 7.15
N ILE A 135 7.19 1.15 5.93
CA ILE A 135 8.19 0.99 4.88
C ILE A 135 9.53 1.58 5.31
N THR A 136 9.54 2.82 5.79
CA THR A 136 10.78 3.52 6.17
C THR A 136 11.47 2.86 7.36
N HIS A 137 10.69 2.36 8.34
CA HIS A 137 11.23 1.54 9.42
C HIS A 137 11.89 0.25 8.91
N TYR A 138 11.25 -0.44 7.96
CA TYR A 138 11.84 -1.64 7.36
C TYR A 138 13.13 -1.30 6.61
N VAL A 139 13.09 -0.27 5.75
CA VAL A 139 14.22 0.16 4.91
C VAL A 139 15.40 0.57 5.78
N GLU A 140 15.21 1.36 6.84
CA GLU A 140 16.28 1.75 7.75
C GLU A 140 16.99 0.53 8.34
N ARG A 141 16.23 -0.39 8.95
CA ARG A 141 16.77 -1.61 9.58
C ARG A 141 17.46 -2.52 8.56
N HIS A 142 16.79 -2.79 7.45
CA HIS A 142 17.29 -3.69 6.40
C HIS A 142 18.52 -3.11 5.69
N SER A 143 18.55 -1.80 5.46
CA SER A 143 19.69 -1.12 4.85
C SER A 143 20.90 -1.08 5.77
N VAL A 144 20.73 -0.79 7.06
CA VAL A 144 21.84 -0.85 8.02
C VAL A 144 22.41 -2.26 8.09
N LYS A 145 21.55 -3.29 8.11
CA LYS A 145 21.98 -4.68 8.11
C LYS A 145 22.77 -5.07 6.86
N ASN A 146 22.32 -4.67 5.67
CA ASN A 146 22.90 -5.16 4.41
C ASN A 146 24.00 -4.26 3.83
N PHE A 147 23.98 -2.97 4.16
CA PHE A 147 24.88 -1.96 3.58
C PHE A 147 25.70 -1.20 4.62
N GLY A 148 25.54 -1.49 5.91
CA GLY A 148 26.22 -0.80 7.02
C GLY A 148 25.74 0.62 7.28
N LYS A 149 24.79 1.14 6.49
CA LYS A 149 24.22 2.48 6.63
C LYS A 149 22.80 2.57 6.05
N PRO A 150 21.98 3.53 6.49
CA PRO A 150 20.69 3.83 5.85
C PRO A 150 20.90 4.24 4.37
N ARG A 151 20.03 3.74 3.50
CA ARG A 151 19.93 4.14 2.09
C ARG A 151 18.51 4.60 1.81
N HIS A 152 18.40 5.55 0.88
CA HIS A 152 17.10 6.13 0.56
C HIS A 152 16.18 5.14 -0.17
N VAL A 153 14.88 5.34 -0.01
CA VAL A 153 13.82 4.68 -0.77
C VAL A 153 13.16 5.67 -1.73
N THR A 154 12.94 5.21 -2.97
CA THR A 154 12.06 5.91 -3.93
C THR A 154 10.63 5.43 -3.73
N PHE A 155 9.67 6.35 -3.66
CA PHE A 155 8.24 6.04 -3.64
C PHE A 155 7.64 6.35 -5.01
N GLU A 156 7.10 5.34 -5.67
CA GLU A 156 6.41 5.49 -6.96
C GLU A 156 4.93 5.19 -6.78
N PHE A 157 4.10 6.21 -6.94
CA PHE A 157 2.64 6.10 -6.84
C PHE A 157 1.99 5.86 -8.20
N SER A 158 0.97 5.02 -8.21
CA SER A 158 0.07 4.82 -9.34
C SER A 158 -0.87 6.00 -9.50
N GLU A 159 -0.86 6.68 -10.65
CA GLU A 159 -1.77 7.80 -10.91
C GLU A 159 -3.20 7.34 -11.18
N ARG A 160 -4.17 7.94 -10.46
CA ARG A 160 -5.59 7.87 -10.79
C ARG A 160 -6.16 9.22 -11.19
N GLY A 161 -7.09 9.21 -12.14
CA GLY A 161 -7.80 10.41 -12.58
C GLY A 161 -8.45 11.12 -11.39
N GLY A 162 -8.12 12.41 -11.20
CA GLY A 162 -8.60 13.24 -10.10
C GLY A 162 -7.67 13.35 -8.89
N HIS A 163 -6.54 12.62 -8.86
CA HIS A 163 -5.51 12.76 -7.83
C HIS A 163 -4.34 13.63 -8.28
N SER A 164 -4.08 14.74 -7.57
CA SER A 164 -2.87 15.55 -7.77
C SER A 164 -1.77 15.03 -6.83
N TYR A 165 -0.87 14.20 -7.36
CA TYR A 165 0.24 13.64 -6.60
C TYR A 165 1.33 14.68 -6.27
N ASP A 166 1.29 15.85 -6.90
CA ASP A 166 2.03 17.04 -6.47
C ASP A 166 1.68 17.41 -5.01
N GLN A 167 0.43 17.16 -4.57
CA GLN A 167 0.01 17.36 -3.18
C GLN A 167 0.55 16.28 -2.22
N THR A 168 0.83 15.06 -2.71
CA THR A 168 1.40 13.97 -1.92
C THR A 168 2.90 14.18 -1.68
N ALA A 169 3.63 14.66 -2.69
CA ALA A 169 5.01 15.11 -2.53
C ALA A 169 5.12 16.31 -1.57
N ALA A 170 4.21 17.28 -1.70
CA ALA A 170 4.09 18.40 -0.76
C ALA A 170 3.70 17.92 0.66
N TYR A 171 2.88 16.87 0.79
CA TYR A 171 2.54 16.26 2.08
C TYR A 171 3.75 15.57 2.73
N HIS A 172 4.61 14.90 1.96
CA HIS A 172 5.87 14.35 2.49
C HIS A 172 6.85 15.44 2.93
N ALA A 173 6.96 16.54 2.17
CA ALA A 173 7.72 17.71 2.59
C ALA A 173 7.12 18.36 3.86
N LEU A 174 5.79 18.43 3.96
CA LEU A 174 5.08 18.94 5.13
C LEU A 174 5.28 18.04 6.36
N LEU A 175 5.22 16.72 6.22
CA LEU A 175 5.49 15.81 7.34
C LEU A 175 6.94 15.93 7.81
N ALA A 176 7.89 16.09 6.90
CA ALA A 176 9.29 16.34 7.23
C ALA A 176 9.51 17.70 7.94
N GLN A 177 8.74 18.72 7.57
CA GLN A 177 8.75 20.04 8.20
C GLN A 177 8.07 20.01 9.59
N GLN A 178 6.97 19.27 9.74
CA GLN A 178 6.28 19.06 11.02
C GLN A 178 7.14 18.30 12.03
N ALA A 179 8.00 17.37 11.58
CA ALA A 179 8.96 16.68 12.43
C ALA A 179 10.07 17.59 13.00
N LYS A 180 10.31 18.77 12.41
CA LYS A 180 11.25 19.79 12.91
C LYS A 180 10.65 20.72 13.99
N GLY A 181 9.33 20.64 14.23
CA GLY A 181 8.62 21.35 15.29
C GLY A 181 8.49 20.52 16.58
N SER A 182 7.34 20.59 17.24
CA SER A 182 7.06 19.93 18.54
C SER A 182 6.98 18.39 18.52
N GLY A 183 7.47 17.73 17.47
CA GLY A 183 7.30 16.30 17.22
C GLY A 183 5.87 15.92 16.76
N PRO A 184 5.68 14.71 16.21
CA PRO A 184 4.35 14.25 15.80
C PRO A 184 3.48 13.93 17.02
N LEU A 185 2.20 14.33 16.97
CA LEU A 185 1.22 14.05 18.04
C LEU A 185 0.98 12.54 18.29
N LEU A 186 1.26 11.72 17.28
CA LEU A 186 1.20 10.26 17.35
C LEU A 186 2.63 9.75 17.16
N ASP A 187 3.15 9.08 18.18
CA ASP A 187 4.56 8.70 18.34
C ASP A 187 4.82 7.19 18.23
N LYS A 188 3.76 6.36 18.31
CA LYS A 188 3.86 4.90 18.15
C LYS A 188 4.65 4.50 16.89
N TRP A 189 4.43 5.23 15.79
CA TRP A 189 5.17 5.08 14.56
C TRP A 189 5.51 6.46 13.99
N VAL A 190 6.75 6.63 13.55
CA VAL A 190 7.26 7.86 12.96
C VAL A 190 8.07 7.51 11.71
N PRO A 191 7.89 8.20 10.57
CA PRO A 191 8.71 7.97 9.39
C PRO A 191 10.20 8.12 9.69
N LYS A 192 11.02 7.24 9.13
CA LYS A 192 12.48 7.32 9.27
C LYS A 192 13.05 8.30 8.23
N TRP A 193 13.29 9.54 8.66
CA TRP A 193 13.68 10.64 7.78
C TRP A 193 15.03 10.42 7.09
N ASN A 194 15.95 9.68 7.69
CA ASN A 194 17.27 9.34 7.12
C ASN A 194 17.22 8.39 5.91
N VAL A 195 16.06 7.82 5.58
CA VAL A 195 15.84 7.01 4.38
C VAL A 195 14.85 7.66 3.41
N MET A 196 14.36 8.86 3.71
CA MET A 196 13.42 9.59 2.88
C MET A 196 14.06 10.83 2.27
N ASP A 197 13.79 11.08 0.99
CA ASP A 197 14.03 12.36 0.35
C ASP A 197 12.81 12.71 -0.52
N TRP A 198 12.32 13.93 -0.43
CA TRP A 198 11.12 14.37 -1.15
C TRP A 198 11.29 14.31 -2.67
N ARG A 199 12.53 14.45 -3.17
CA ARG A 199 12.86 14.35 -4.61
C ARG A 199 12.74 12.91 -5.14
N LEU A 200 12.64 11.93 -4.24
CA LEU A 200 12.45 10.52 -4.57
C LEU A 200 10.98 10.07 -4.48
N VAL A 201 10.05 11.02 -4.38
CA VAL A 201 8.61 10.76 -4.51
C VAL A 201 8.20 11.04 -5.95
N LYS A 202 7.61 10.05 -6.62
CA LYS A 202 7.22 10.12 -8.03
C LYS A 202 5.82 9.57 -8.22
N ALA A 203 5.14 10.03 -9.27
CA ALA A 203 3.88 9.48 -9.72
C ALA A 203 4.00 9.08 -11.20
N TYR A 204 3.37 7.98 -11.57
CA TYR A 204 3.35 7.46 -12.92
C TYR A 204 1.97 6.89 -13.26
N PRO A 205 1.49 7.00 -14.51
CA PRO A 205 0.31 6.26 -14.93
C PRO A 205 0.51 4.76 -14.69
N HIS A 206 -0.49 4.09 -14.09
CA HIS A 206 -0.44 2.68 -13.68
C HIS A 206 0.20 1.75 -14.74
N LYS A 207 -0.12 1.97 -16.03
CA LYS A 207 0.32 1.11 -17.14
C LYS A 207 1.79 1.30 -17.54
N THR A 208 2.43 2.38 -17.12
CA THR A 208 3.77 2.76 -17.60
C THR A 208 4.89 2.17 -16.75
N ARG A 209 4.60 1.74 -15.51
CA ARG A 209 5.56 1.12 -14.60
C ARG A 209 5.07 -0.25 -14.18
N VAL A 210 5.79 -1.28 -14.60
CA VAL A 210 5.48 -2.68 -14.29
C VAL A 210 5.36 -2.94 -12.78
N GLY A 211 6.20 -2.31 -11.96
CA GLY A 211 6.13 -2.45 -10.50
C GLY A 211 4.79 -1.98 -9.90
N LEU A 212 4.09 -1.03 -10.53
CA LEU A 212 2.76 -0.60 -10.10
C LEU A 212 1.70 -1.68 -10.34
N GLN A 213 1.87 -2.55 -11.34
CA GLN A 213 0.99 -3.70 -11.54
C GLN A 213 1.15 -4.73 -10.41
N PHE A 214 2.36 -4.90 -9.87
CA PHE A 214 2.57 -5.74 -8.68
C PHE A 214 1.90 -5.13 -7.44
N ALA A 215 1.92 -3.81 -7.29
CA ALA A 215 1.18 -3.14 -6.23
C ALA A 215 -0.35 -3.30 -6.40
N ASP A 216 -0.89 -3.20 -7.62
CA ASP A 216 -2.32 -3.51 -7.87
C ASP A 216 -2.70 -4.93 -7.49
N ILE A 217 -1.87 -5.94 -7.84
CA ILE A 217 -2.10 -7.34 -7.44
C ILE A 217 -2.25 -7.43 -5.92
N VAL A 218 -1.37 -6.79 -5.16
CA VAL A 218 -1.45 -6.79 -3.69
C VAL A 218 -2.70 -6.05 -3.21
N ALA A 219 -2.92 -4.81 -3.65
CA ALA A 219 -4.06 -4.01 -3.22
C ALA A 219 -5.39 -4.75 -3.48
N SER A 220 -5.54 -5.31 -4.68
CA SER A 220 -6.73 -6.03 -5.10
C SER A 220 -6.89 -7.38 -4.39
N ALA A 221 -5.82 -8.13 -4.12
CA ALA A 221 -5.88 -9.37 -3.35
C ALA A 221 -6.35 -9.14 -1.91
N PHE A 222 -5.85 -8.08 -1.26
CA PHE A 222 -6.30 -7.72 0.08
C PHE A 222 -7.69 -7.09 0.10
N PHE A 223 -8.09 -6.36 -0.94
CA PHE A 223 -9.45 -5.85 -1.07
C PHE A 223 -10.45 -7.00 -1.20
N ALA A 224 -10.19 -7.97 -2.08
CA ALA A 224 -11.02 -9.15 -2.23
C ALA A 224 -11.14 -9.97 -0.93
N ALA A 225 -10.14 -9.92 -0.05
CA ALA A 225 -10.16 -10.64 1.22
C ALA A 225 -11.06 -10.00 2.30
N VAL A 226 -11.49 -8.74 2.12
CA VAL A 226 -12.25 -7.98 3.14
C VAL A 226 -13.55 -7.38 2.61
N ASP A 227 -13.65 -7.17 1.31
CA ASP A 227 -14.85 -6.66 0.70
C ASP A 227 -15.81 -7.82 0.41
N ASN A 228 -17.04 -7.69 0.90
CA ASN A 228 -18.12 -8.64 0.69
C ASN A 228 -19.29 -8.01 -0.11
N LEU A 229 -19.02 -6.91 -0.82
CA LEU A 229 -20.02 -6.09 -1.51
C LEU A 229 -19.67 -5.95 -3.00
N ASP A 230 -18.64 -5.17 -3.29
CA ASP A 230 -18.20 -4.80 -4.62
C ASP A 230 -17.45 -5.95 -5.32
N SER A 231 -16.76 -6.82 -4.57
CA SER A 231 -16.05 -8.00 -5.09
C SER A 231 -16.80 -9.33 -4.98
N GLY A 232 -18.02 -9.34 -4.44
CA GLY A 232 -18.70 -10.59 -4.06
C GLY A 232 -18.20 -11.11 -2.69
N PRO A 233 -18.38 -12.41 -2.37
CA PRO A 233 -17.92 -12.98 -1.09
C PRO A 233 -16.42 -12.73 -0.83
N CYS A 234 -16.01 -12.65 0.43
CA CYS A 234 -14.60 -12.46 0.78
C CYS A 234 -13.75 -13.65 0.30
N GLU A 235 -12.67 -13.34 -0.43
CA GLU A 235 -11.76 -14.30 -1.04
C GLU A 235 -10.35 -14.15 -0.43
N ALA A 236 -10.21 -14.64 0.81
CA ALA A 236 -8.96 -14.48 1.58
C ALA A 236 -7.76 -15.24 0.97
N ARG A 237 -7.98 -16.26 0.12
CA ARG A 237 -6.92 -17.11 -0.43
C ARG A 237 -5.82 -16.33 -1.16
N PHE A 238 -6.16 -15.29 -1.90
CA PHE A 238 -5.20 -14.51 -2.68
C PHE A 238 -4.25 -13.74 -1.76
N ALA A 239 -4.81 -13.06 -0.76
CA ALA A 239 -4.03 -12.36 0.26
C ALA A 239 -3.22 -13.32 1.14
N LYS A 240 -3.73 -14.53 1.41
CA LYS A 240 -2.98 -15.58 2.13
C LYS A 240 -1.78 -16.09 1.34
N ALA A 241 -1.91 -16.25 0.02
CA ALA A 241 -0.79 -16.68 -0.84
C ALA A 241 0.41 -15.70 -0.78
N LEU A 242 0.15 -14.41 -0.55
CA LEU A 242 1.19 -13.38 -0.43
C LEU A 242 1.95 -13.38 0.91
N ARG A 243 1.51 -14.17 1.90
CA ARG A 243 2.08 -14.17 3.27
C ARG A 243 3.60 -14.26 3.34
N PRO A 244 4.30 -15.10 2.55
CA PRO A 244 5.77 -15.20 2.60
C PRO A 244 6.47 -13.85 2.35
N ARG A 245 5.82 -12.95 1.62
CA ARG A 245 6.35 -11.63 1.24
C ARG A 245 5.75 -10.48 2.02
N VAL A 246 4.68 -10.66 2.79
CA VAL A 246 4.20 -9.63 3.73
C VAL A 246 5.26 -9.36 4.80
N ALA A 247 5.54 -8.09 5.07
CA ALA A 247 6.54 -7.70 6.05
C ALA A 247 6.17 -8.18 7.46
N SER A 248 7.17 -8.51 8.25
CA SER A 248 7.02 -8.80 9.66
C SER A 248 8.08 -8.06 10.48
N LEU A 249 7.70 -7.73 11.70
CA LEU A 249 8.61 -7.28 12.73
C LEU A 249 8.51 -8.30 13.88
N ASP A 250 9.65 -8.90 14.24
CA ASP A 250 9.72 -9.94 15.28
C ASP A 250 8.70 -11.07 15.04
N ASN A 251 8.63 -11.53 13.78
CA ASN A 251 7.69 -12.53 13.28
C ASN A 251 6.20 -12.17 13.35
N ARG A 252 5.86 -10.91 13.65
CA ARG A 252 4.49 -10.40 13.65
C ARG A 252 4.20 -9.58 12.40
N HIS A 253 3.16 -9.98 11.65
CA HIS A 253 2.69 -9.24 10.46
C HIS A 253 1.65 -8.17 10.83
N ALA A 254 0.78 -8.48 11.80
CA ALA A 254 -0.21 -7.54 12.33
C ALA A 254 0.45 -6.25 12.84
N ASP A 255 -0.15 -5.11 12.48
CA ASP A 255 0.33 -3.75 12.75
C ASP A 255 1.73 -3.44 12.19
N TYR A 256 2.24 -4.26 11.27
CA TYR A 256 3.50 -4.00 10.57
C TYR A 256 3.39 -4.18 9.05
N GLY A 257 3.36 -5.41 8.56
CA GLY A 257 3.14 -5.69 7.14
C GLY A 257 1.67 -5.57 6.72
N LEU A 258 0.74 -5.82 7.64
CA LEU A 258 -0.69 -5.55 7.46
C LEU A 258 -1.18 -4.68 8.62
N VAL A 259 -1.54 -3.43 8.34
CA VAL A 259 -2.13 -2.49 9.30
C VAL A 259 -3.64 -2.42 9.10
N LEU A 260 -4.42 -2.57 10.17
CA LEU A 260 -5.87 -2.46 10.17
C LEU A 260 -6.31 -1.16 10.86
N GLN A 261 -7.08 -0.36 10.13
CA GLN A 261 -7.82 0.79 10.64
C GLN A 261 -9.33 0.51 10.58
N PRO A 262 -10.11 0.93 11.59
CA PRO A 262 -9.65 1.63 12.79
C PRO A 262 -8.92 0.72 13.79
N THR A 263 -8.06 1.33 14.61
CA THR A 263 -7.45 0.69 15.78
C THR A 263 -8.13 1.21 17.08
N PRO A 264 -8.46 0.35 18.06
CA PRO A 264 -8.37 -1.11 18.03
C PRO A 264 -9.36 -1.75 17.03
N PRO A 265 -9.06 -2.96 16.51
CA PRO A 265 -9.86 -3.64 15.48
C PRO A 265 -11.35 -3.79 15.82
N THR A 266 -11.69 -3.91 17.11
CA THR A 266 -13.07 -4.00 17.61
C THR A 266 -13.95 -2.82 17.19
N ARG A 267 -13.36 -1.64 16.96
CA ARG A 267 -14.09 -0.45 16.48
C ARG A 267 -14.63 -0.61 15.06
N GLY A 268 -14.03 -1.50 14.25
CA GLY A 268 -14.45 -1.74 12.87
C GLY A 268 -15.78 -2.50 12.76
N ARG A 269 -16.18 -3.25 13.81
CA ARG A 269 -17.38 -4.12 13.79
C ARG A 269 -17.42 -5.00 12.53
N LEU A 270 -16.30 -5.67 12.26
CA LEU A 270 -16.10 -6.51 11.07
C LEU A 270 -16.90 -7.82 11.21
N THR A 271 -17.43 -8.35 10.10
CA THR A 271 -18.04 -9.69 10.09
C THR A 271 -16.96 -10.78 10.26
N ASN A 272 -17.35 -12.02 10.55
CA ASN A 272 -16.37 -13.12 10.69
C ASN A 272 -15.53 -13.34 9.43
N ASP A 273 -16.15 -13.26 8.25
CA ASP A 273 -15.46 -13.41 6.95
C ASP A 273 -14.45 -12.28 6.74
N GLN A 274 -14.84 -11.03 7.05
CA GLN A 274 -13.94 -9.88 6.98
C GLN A 274 -12.77 -9.99 7.97
N GLN A 275 -12.99 -10.62 9.13
CA GLN A 275 -11.94 -10.83 10.15
C GLN A 275 -10.95 -11.93 9.76
N GLU A 276 -11.31 -12.86 8.86
CA GLU A 276 -10.54 -14.06 8.54
C GLU A 276 -9.09 -13.72 8.16
N ILE A 277 -8.90 -12.79 7.23
CA ILE A 277 -7.57 -12.41 6.76
C ILE A 277 -6.75 -11.74 7.86
N PHE A 278 -7.38 -10.93 8.71
CA PHE A 278 -6.69 -10.25 9.80
C PHE A 278 -6.27 -11.24 10.89
N ARG A 279 -7.14 -12.19 11.26
CA ARG A 279 -6.79 -13.27 12.20
C ARG A 279 -5.62 -14.11 11.67
N TYR A 280 -5.63 -14.44 10.37
CA TYR A 280 -4.53 -15.14 9.70
C TYR A 280 -3.18 -14.41 9.81
N TYR A 281 -3.20 -13.06 9.79
CA TYR A 281 -2.00 -12.23 9.96
C TYR A 281 -1.70 -11.85 11.42
N GLY A 282 -2.47 -12.36 12.40
CA GLY A 282 -2.18 -12.24 13.83
C GLY A 282 -2.95 -11.15 14.58
N TYR A 283 -4.05 -10.62 14.02
CA TYR A 283 -4.95 -9.74 14.75
C TYR A 283 -5.87 -10.52 15.70
N GLN A 284 -6.22 -9.87 16.81
CA GLN A 284 -7.21 -10.32 17.78
C GLN A 284 -8.39 -9.33 17.77
N PHE A 285 -9.61 -9.86 17.93
CA PHE A 285 -10.87 -9.12 17.88
C PHE A 285 -11.66 -9.40 19.16
#